data_AF-F4RHN2-F1
#
_entry.id   AF-F4RHN2-F1
#
_cell.length_a   1.000
_cell.length_b   1.000
_cell.length_c   1.000
_cell.angle_alpha   90.00
_cell.angle_beta   90.00
_cell.angle_gamma   90.00
#
_symmetry.space_group_name_H-M   'P 1'
#
loop_
_entity.id
_entity.type
_entity.pdbx_description
1 polymer ?
#
loop_
_entity_poly.entity_id
_entity_poly.type
_entity_poly.pdbx_seq_one_letter_code
_entity_poly.pdbx_strand_id
1 'polypeptide(L)'
;MSRKRWTPIFHLLLVFLLAGDLGSHIFANANAIDCNLGWSKPSKDTHHEYLCEIQDKHGNDIRHYCKWCGRNDNKHPSASDCADPSGRPTKTKGSLDCDAGMRTEPRPPPDNVNYRAIVCLHTDNDMVVREYRCFKYHLNQQCPEKKCHI
;
A
#
# COMPACT_ATOMS: atom_id res chain seq x y z
N MET A 1 -61.83 3.26 0.18
CA MET A 1 -60.48 3.21 -0.43
C MET A 1 -59.59 4.25 0.24
N SER A 2 -58.75 3.86 1.20
CA SER A 2 -57.84 4.77 1.92
C SER A 2 -56.43 4.59 1.39
N ARG A 3 -55.95 5.55 0.59
CA ARG A 3 -54.59 5.57 0.03
C ARG A 3 -53.63 5.94 1.17
N LYS A 4 -53.00 4.94 1.80
CA LYS A 4 -51.94 5.16 2.79
C LYS A 4 -50.80 5.92 2.12
N ARG A 5 -50.63 7.20 2.49
CA ARG A 5 -49.42 8.01 2.24
C ARG A 5 -48.25 7.35 2.99
N TRP A 6 -47.61 6.35 2.38
CA TRP A 6 -46.31 5.86 2.83
C TRP A 6 -45.22 6.81 2.33
N THR A 7 -45.09 7.89 3.10
CA THR A 7 -43.85 8.55 3.53
C THR A 7 -42.65 8.57 2.56
N PRO A 8 -42.42 9.69 1.83
CA PRO A 8 -41.16 9.96 1.13
C PRO A 8 -39.91 9.97 2.03
N ILE A 9 -40.09 9.98 3.36
CA ILE A 9 -39.04 9.91 4.38
C ILE A 9 -38.24 8.60 4.29
N PHE A 10 -38.88 7.48 3.98
CA PHE A 10 -38.17 6.20 3.85
C PHE A 10 -37.21 6.20 2.65
N HIS A 11 -37.52 6.94 1.59
CA HIS A 11 -36.66 7.01 0.41
C HIS A 11 -35.42 7.88 0.68
N LEU A 12 -35.57 8.95 1.46
CA LEU A 12 -34.46 9.81 1.86
C LEU A 12 -33.47 9.07 2.79
N LEU A 13 -33.97 8.32 3.77
CA LEU A 13 -33.12 7.49 4.65
C LEU A 13 -32.33 6.44 3.89
N LEU A 14 -32.94 5.81 2.86
CA LEU A 14 -32.27 4.82 2.04
C LEU A 14 -31.13 5.42 1.22
N VAL A 15 -31.32 6.62 0.64
CA VAL A 15 -30.29 7.34 -0.13
C VAL A 15 -29.11 7.75 0.75
N PHE A 16 -29.35 8.22 1.99
CA PHE A 16 -28.27 8.55 2.92
C PHE A 16 -27.49 7.32 3.40
N LEU A 17 -28.16 6.19 3.62
CA LEU A 17 -27.50 4.93 3.98
C LEU A 17 -26.67 4.38 2.81
N LEU A 18 -27.18 4.43 1.57
CA LEU A 18 -26.43 4.02 0.38
C LEU A 18 -25.25 4.94 0.07
N ALA A 19 -25.41 6.26 0.17
CA ALA A 19 -24.33 7.20 -0.05
C ALA A 19 -23.27 7.15 1.08
N GLY A 20 -23.68 6.86 2.31
CA GLY A 20 -22.78 6.70 3.45
C GLY A 20 -21.95 5.41 3.39
N ASP A 21 -22.57 4.29 3.02
CA ASP A 21 -21.91 2.97 2.99
C ASP A 21 -21.03 2.79 1.74
N LEU A 22 -21.42 3.38 0.59
CA LEU A 22 -20.56 3.45 -0.59
C LEU A 22 -19.45 4.50 -0.44
N GLY A 23 -19.68 5.60 0.27
CA GLY A 23 -18.72 6.69 0.46
C GLY A 23 -17.42 6.28 1.17
N SER A 24 -17.47 5.25 2.02
CA SER A 24 -16.30 4.69 2.71
C SER A 24 -15.44 3.76 1.83
N HIS A 25 -15.96 3.29 0.68
CA HIS A 25 -15.29 2.30 -0.18
C HIS A 25 -15.03 2.81 -1.63
N ILE A 26 -15.43 4.03 -1.99
CA ILE A 26 -15.35 4.57 -3.37
C ILE A 26 -13.94 5.03 -3.82
N PHE A 27 -12.89 4.95 -2.99
CA PHE A 27 -11.56 5.45 -3.38
C PHE A 27 -10.48 4.38 -3.58
N ALA A 28 -10.85 3.12 -3.77
CA ALA A 28 -9.99 2.21 -4.53
C ALA A 28 -10.17 2.57 -6.01
N ASN A 29 -9.15 3.09 -6.68
CA ASN A 29 -9.18 3.13 -8.14
C ASN A 29 -9.32 1.67 -8.60
N ALA A 30 -10.49 1.30 -9.12
CA ALA A 30 -10.82 -0.10 -9.41
C ALA A 30 -9.81 -0.80 -10.33
N ASN A 31 -8.97 -0.01 -11.02
CA ASN A 31 -7.91 -0.47 -11.91
C ASN A 31 -6.51 -0.06 -11.41
N ALA A 32 -6.24 -0.15 -10.11
CA ALA A 32 -4.91 0.04 -9.55
C ALA A 32 -4.27 -1.31 -9.17
N ILE A 33 -2.99 -1.44 -9.49
CA ILE A 33 -2.12 -2.52 -9.07
C ILE A 33 -1.66 -2.21 -7.65
N ASP A 34 -1.93 -3.10 -6.70
CA ASP A 34 -1.40 -3.06 -5.34
C ASP A 34 -0.04 -3.76 -5.30
N CYS A 35 1.04 -2.99 -5.10
CA CYS A 35 2.41 -3.49 -5.06
C CYS A 35 2.66 -4.25 -3.74
N ASN A 36 2.42 -5.56 -3.73
CA ASN A 36 2.46 -6.39 -2.53
C ASN A 36 3.79 -7.12 -2.29
N LEU A 37 4.68 -7.16 -3.29
CA LEU A 37 6.04 -7.65 -3.13
C LEU A 37 7.05 -6.53 -3.00
N GLY A 38 6.86 -5.43 -3.71
CA GLY A 38 7.80 -4.33 -3.66
C GLY A 38 7.40 -3.13 -4.48
N TRP A 39 7.98 -1.99 -4.17
CA TRP A 39 7.81 -0.74 -4.88
C TRP A 39 9.07 0.10 -4.78
N SER A 40 9.42 0.82 -5.85
CA SER A 40 10.50 1.82 -5.79
C SER A 40 10.18 3.09 -6.58
N LYS A 41 10.82 4.18 -6.16
CA LYS A 41 10.85 5.44 -6.91
C LYS A 41 11.61 5.28 -8.23
N PRO A 42 11.36 6.14 -9.23
CA PRO A 42 12.14 6.23 -10.45
C PRO A 42 13.65 6.28 -10.19
N SER A 43 14.38 5.37 -10.81
CA SER A 43 15.83 5.32 -10.79
C SER A 43 16.38 5.09 -12.20
N LYS A 44 17.70 5.14 -12.37
CA LYS A 44 18.32 4.79 -13.65
C LYS A 44 18.09 3.32 -14.02
N ASP A 45 18.07 2.45 -13.02
CA ASP A 45 17.89 1.00 -13.21
C ASP A 45 16.46 0.64 -13.64
N THR A 46 15.49 1.50 -13.31
CA THR A 46 14.09 1.34 -13.70
C THR A 46 13.70 2.23 -14.89
N HIS A 47 14.68 2.67 -15.70
CA HIS A 47 14.45 3.57 -16.85
C HIS A 47 13.68 4.85 -16.51
N HIS A 48 13.90 5.38 -15.31
CA HIS A 48 13.19 6.55 -14.77
C HIS A 48 11.68 6.35 -14.56
N GLU A 49 11.24 5.11 -14.35
CA GLU A 49 9.86 4.76 -14.00
C GLU A 49 9.74 4.17 -12.60
N TYR A 50 8.55 4.25 -12.02
CA TYR A 50 8.27 3.56 -10.76
C TYR A 50 8.24 2.05 -11.01
N LEU A 51 8.85 1.28 -10.12
CA LEU A 51 8.73 -0.18 -10.14
C LEU A 51 7.63 -0.58 -9.16
N CYS A 52 6.76 -1.49 -9.58
CA CYS A 52 5.75 -2.14 -8.76
C CYS A 52 5.89 -3.65 -8.94
N GLU A 53 6.24 -4.36 -7.88
CA GLU A 53 6.39 -5.82 -7.88
C GLU A 53 5.17 -6.42 -7.19
N ILE A 54 4.55 -7.40 -7.85
CA ILE A 54 3.39 -8.13 -7.34
C ILE A 54 3.61 -9.63 -7.43
N GLN A 55 2.94 -10.37 -6.56
CA GLN A 55 2.73 -11.79 -6.73
C GLN A 55 1.36 -12.03 -7.35
N ASP A 56 1.31 -12.72 -8.48
CA ASP A 56 0.06 -13.09 -9.13
C ASP A 56 -0.68 -14.21 -8.36
N LYS A 57 -1.86 -14.60 -8.85
CA LYS A 57 -2.69 -15.65 -8.23
C LYS A 57 -2.04 -17.05 -8.27
N HIS A 58 -1.03 -17.23 -9.10
CA HIS A 58 -0.29 -18.48 -9.28
C HIS A 58 1.03 -18.48 -8.49
N GLY A 59 1.35 -17.40 -7.78
CA GLY A 59 2.59 -17.27 -7.03
C GLY A 59 3.77 -16.77 -7.87
N ASN A 60 3.55 -16.33 -9.11
CA ASN A 60 4.61 -15.76 -9.93
C ASN A 60 4.84 -14.30 -9.58
N ASP A 61 6.11 -13.93 -9.46
CA ASP A 61 6.51 -12.55 -9.26
C ASP A 61 6.48 -11.81 -10.61
N ILE A 62 5.68 -10.73 -10.67
CA ILE A 62 5.52 -9.88 -11.86
C ILE A 62 6.03 -8.48 -11.52
N ARG A 63 6.80 -7.91 -12.43
CA ARG A 63 7.29 -6.52 -12.36
C ARG A 63 6.49 -5.64 -13.30
N HIS A 64 6.01 -4.53 -12.79
CA HIS A 64 5.37 -3.49 -13.56
C HIS A 64 6.18 -2.20 -13.48
N TYR A 65 6.51 -1.64 -14.65
CA TYR A 65 7.12 -0.32 -14.78
C TYR A 65 6.03 0.71 -15.07
N CYS A 66 5.93 1.71 -14.21
CA CYS A 66 4.83 2.66 -14.18
C CYS A 66 5.31 4.09 -14.28
N LYS A 67 4.66 4.90 -15.13
CA LYS A 67 4.94 6.34 -15.22
C LYS A 67 4.53 7.11 -13.96
N TRP A 68 3.62 6.54 -13.17
CA TRP A 68 3.16 7.14 -11.91
C TRP A 68 2.61 6.07 -10.99
N CYS A 69 2.98 6.18 -9.72
CA CYS A 69 2.37 5.45 -8.62
C CYS A 69 1.98 6.45 -7.53
N GLY A 70 0.79 6.28 -6.98
CA GLY A 70 0.26 7.10 -5.90
C GLY A 70 -1.04 6.51 -5.39
N ARG A 71 -1.22 6.53 -4.07
CA ARG A 71 -2.48 6.11 -3.45
C ARG A 71 -3.48 7.28 -3.49
N ASN A 72 -4.76 6.97 -3.61
CA ASN A 72 -5.82 7.99 -3.64
C ASN A 72 -5.97 8.74 -2.30
N ASP A 73 -5.55 8.12 -1.19
CA ASP A 73 -5.53 8.74 0.14
C ASP A 73 -4.31 9.65 0.36
N ASN A 74 -3.46 9.83 -0.66
CA ASN A 74 -2.20 10.57 -0.61
C ASN A 74 -1.21 10.09 0.46
N LYS A 75 -1.39 8.87 0.99
CA LYS A 75 -0.44 8.29 1.94
C LYS A 75 0.69 7.59 1.21
N HIS A 76 1.83 7.51 1.87
CA HIS A 76 2.95 6.68 1.45
C HIS A 76 2.66 5.20 1.76
N PRO A 77 3.34 4.26 1.07
CA PRO A 77 3.35 2.89 1.54
C PRO A 77 4.00 2.86 2.91
N SER A 78 3.59 1.94 3.76
CA SER A 78 4.08 1.88 5.14
C SER A 78 4.09 0.46 5.67
N ALA A 79 4.94 0.21 6.64
CA ALA A 79 5.10 -1.07 7.32
C ALA A 79 5.10 -0.89 8.83
N SER A 80 4.69 -1.92 9.58
CA SER A 80 4.61 -1.89 11.04
C SER A 80 5.57 -2.87 11.68
N ASP A 81 5.79 -2.67 12.98
CA ASP A 81 6.74 -3.41 13.79
C ASP A 81 8.10 -3.39 13.08
N CYS A 82 8.74 -2.22 13.02
CA CYS A 82 10.00 -2.05 12.32
C CYS A 82 11.19 -2.03 13.28
N ALA A 83 12.37 -2.36 12.76
CA ALA A 83 13.66 -2.17 13.41
C ALA A 83 14.49 -1.19 12.58
N ASP A 84 15.22 -0.32 13.29
CA ASP A 84 16.17 0.63 12.73
C ASP A 84 17.37 -0.09 12.07
N PRO A 85 18.24 0.64 11.34
CA PRO A 85 19.43 0.05 10.73
C PRO A 85 20.40 -0.60 11.73
N SER A 86 20.31 -0.29 13.02
CA SER A 86 21.09 -0.91 14.10
C SER A 86 20.38 -2.14 14.69
N GLY A 87 19.23 -2.55 14.14
CA GLY A 87 18.43 -3.67 14.61
C GLY A 87 17.55 -3.38 15.83
N ARG A 88 17.48 -2.13 16.29
CA ARG A 88 16.67 -1.76 17.45
C ARG A 88 15.23 -1.49 17.03
N PRO A 89 14.21 -1.88 17.81
CA PRO A 89 12.83 -1.54 17.52
C PRO A 89 12.65 -0.04 17.32
N THR A 90 11.88 0.36 16.31
CA THR A 90 11.55 1.77 16.12
C THR A 90 10.73 2.27 17.31
N LYS A 91 10.95 3.54 17.70
CA LYS A 91 10.23 4.15 18.84
C LYS A 91 8.74 4.36 18.55
N THR A 92 8.38 4.40 17.27
CA THR A 92 7.02 4.54 16.79
C THR A 92 6.25 3.24 17.04
N LYS A 93 5.21 3.29 17.87
CA LYS A 93 4.25 2.17 18.02
C LYS A 93 3.33 2.00 16.79
N GLY A 94 3.38 2.93 15.84
CA GLY A 94 2.60 2.93 14.61
C GLY A 94 3.35 2.30 13.44
N SER A 95 2.87 2.58 12.23
CA SER A 95 3.56 2.28 10.99
C SER A 95 4.64 3.31 10.67
N LEU A 96 5.68 2.86 9.97
CA LEU A 96 6.74 3.66 9.39
C LEU A 96 6.46 3.83 7.90
N ASP A 97 6.53 5.06 7.41
CA ASP A 97 6.39 5.37 5.99
C ASP A 97 7.64 4.90 5.23
N CYS A 98 7.43 4.14 4.17
CA CYS A 98 8.46 3.63 3.28
C CYS A 98 8.53 4.51 2.03
N ASP A 99 8.70 5.81 2.23
CA ASP A 99 8.56 6.85 1.19
C ASP A 99 9.60 6.74 0.07
N ALA A 100 10.73 6.06 0.30
CA ALA A 100 11.80 5.89 -0.69
C ALA A 100 11.77 4.53 -1.41
N GLY A 101 11.01 3.56 -0.90
CA GLY A 101 10.91 2.23 -1.49
C GLY A 101 10.54 1.18 -0.46
N MET A 102 10.09 0.03 -0.94
CA MET A 102 9.64 -1.08 -0.10
C MET A 102 9.87 -2.39 -0.85
N ARG A 103 10.32 -3.46 -0.18
CA ARG A 103 10.43 -4.78 -0.81
C ARG A 103 10.30 -5.90 0.22
N THR A 104 9.73 -7.03 -0.19
CA THR A 104 9.73 -8.28 0.56
C THR A 104 10.95 -9.08 0.17
N GLU A 105 11.76 -9.45 1.15
CA GLU A 105 12.81 -10.43 0.97
C GLU A 105 12.24 -11.86 1.18
N PRO A 106 12.78 -12.87 0.47
CA PRO A 106 12.40 -14.25 0.67
C PRO A 106 12.60 -14.67 2.13
N ARG A 107 11.64 -15.42 2.67
CA ARG A 107 11.72 -15.93 4.05
C ARG A 107 13.01 -16.76 4.22
N PRO A 108 13.81 -16.54 5.28
CA PRO A 108 14.97 -17.34 5.60
C PRO A 108 14.54 -18.74 6.04
N PRO A 109 15.50 -19.65 6.27
CA PRO A 109 15.25 -20.94 6.91
C PRO A 109 14.39 -20.79 8.18
N PRO A 110 13.59 -21.82 8.52
CA PRO A 110 12.48 -21.73 9.49
C PRO A 110 12.86 -21.31 10.91
N ASP A 111 14.14 -21.21 11.23
CA ASP A 111 14.67 -21.09 12.59
C ASP A 111 14.70 -19.64 13.09
N ASN A 112 14.47 -18.65 12.23
CA ASN A 112 14.48 -17.24 12.61
C ASN A 112 13.06 -16.67 12.78
N VAL A 113 12.49 -16.88 13.96
CA VAL A 113 11.17 -16.35 14.37
C VAL A 113 11.14 -14.81 14.35
N ASN A 114 12.30 -14.17 14.48
CA ASN A 114 12.42 -12.71 14.47
C ASN A 114 12.76 -12.14 13.08
N TYR A 115 12.58 -12.92 12.02
CA TYR A 115 12.87 -12.45 10.67
C TYR A 115 11.87 -11.39 10.20
N ARG A 116 12.41 -10.22 9.86
CA ARG A 116 11.71 -9.06 9.36
C ARG A 116 11.87 -9.01 7.84
N ALA A 117 10.94 -9.65 7.15
CA ALA A 117 11.00 -9.85 5.70
C ALA A 117 10.86 -8.57 4.89
N ILE A 118 10.23 -7.54 5.45
CA ILE A 118 9.91 -6.33 4.70
C ILE A 118 11.06 -5.35 4.91
N VAL A 119 11.74 -5.01 3.83
CA VAL A 119 12.67 -3.89 3.76
C VAL A 119 11.88 -2.64 3.41
N CYS A 120 11.93 -1.66 4.30
CA CYS A 120 11.29 -0.35 4.19
C CYS A 120 12.40 0.70 4.05
N LEU A 121 12.45 1.41 2.91
CA LEU A 121 13.37 2.51 2.72
C LEU A 121 12.67 3.81 3.11
N HIS A 122 13.14 4.42 4.19
CA HIS A 122 12.58 5.64 4.77
C HIS A 122 13.58 6.79 4.70
N THR A 123 13.13 7.97 4.30
CA THR A 123 13.91 9.20 4.38
C THR A 123 13.80 9.78 5.78
N ASP A 124 14.86 9.67 6.57
CA ASP A 124 14.89 10.21 7.92
C ASP A 124 14.95 11.76 7.93
N ASN A 125 14.80 12.37 9.11
CA ASN A 125 14.79 13.83 9.29
C ASN A 125 16.07 14.54 8.79
N ASP A 126 17.18 13.82 8.67
CA ASP A 126 18.44 14.32 8.11
C ASP A 126 18.52 14.17 6.58
N MET A 127 17.41 13.87 5.93
CA MET A 127 17.27 13.68 4.49
C MET A 127 18.05 12.47 3.93
N VAL A 128 18.48 11.56 4.81
CA VAL A 128 19.19 10.34 4.43
C VAL A 128 18.19 9.19 4.33
N VAL A 129 18.22 8.49 3.19
CA VAL A 129 17.45 7.26 3.01
C VAL A 129 18.12 6.14 3.78
N ARG A 130 17.39 5.51 4.71
CA ARG A 130 17.87 4.38 5.51
C ARG A 130 16.97 3.17 5.33
N GLU A 131 17.59 1.99 5.47
CA GLU A 131 16.88 0.71 5.44
C GLU A 131 16.37 0.34 6.84
N TYR A 132 15.06 0.17 6.95
CA TYR A 132 14.38 -0.37 8.12
C TYR A 132 13.84 -1.75 7.77
N ARG A 133 13.83 -2.67 8.75
CA ARG A 133 13.27 -4.01 8.55
C ARG A 133 12.02 -4.19 9.36
N CYS A 134 10.94 -4.64 8.74
CA CYS A 134 9.60 -4.69 9.34
C CYS A 134 8.98 -6.10 9.24
N PHE A 135 8.03 -6.40 10.12
CA PHE A 135 7.32 -7.69 10.09
C PHE A 135 6.10 -7.69 9.18
N LYS A 136 5.40 -6.56 9.08
CA LYS A 136 4.07 -6.52 8.47
C LYS A 136 3.86 -5.28 7.61
N TYR A 137 3.21 -5.47 6.47
CA TYR A 137 2.70 -4.37 5.64
C TYR A 137 1.53 -3.67 6.33
N HIS A 138 1.56 -2.34 6.34
CA HIS A 138 0.42 -1.53 6.77
C HIS A 138 -0.33 -0.97 5.57
N LEU A 139 0.37 -0.28 4.66
CA LEU A 139 -0.19 0.21 3.40
C LEU A 139 0.72 -0.18 2.24
N ASN A 140 0.15 -0.80 1.21
CA ASN A 140 0.84 -1.06 -0.05
C ASN A 140 0.77 0.17 -0.96
N GLN A 141 1.77 0.32 -1.80
CA GLN A 141 1.73 1.32 -2.86
C GLN A 141 0.73 0.90 -3.94
N GLN A 142 0.07 1.89 -4.54
CA GLN A 142 -0.85 1.69 -5.66
C GLN A 142 -0.34 2.36 -6.92
N CYS A 143 -0.47 1.67 -8.06
CA CYS A 143 -0.12 2.19 -9.37
C CYS A 143 -1.30 1.97 -10.35
N PRO A 144 -1.80 3.00 -11.04
CA PRO A 144 -2.88 2.83 -12.02
C PRO A 144 -2.41 1.95 -13.18
N GLU A 145 -3.13 0.87 -13.45
CA GLU A 145 -2.77 -0.13 -14.46
C GLU A 145 -2.54 0.50 -15.85
N LYS A 146 -3.38 1.46 -16.22
CA LYS A 146 -3.27 2.21 -17.49
C LYS A 146 -1.96 3.00 -17.67
N LYS A 147 -1.20 3.20 -16.60
CA LYS A 147 0.09 3.91 -16.60
C LYS A 147 1.28 2.97 -16.43
N CYS A 148 1.01 1.66 -16.40
CA CYS A 148 1.99 0.62 -16.17
C CYS A 148 2.13 -0.28 -17.39
N HIS A 149 3.29 -0.90 -17.53
CA HIS A 149 3.57 -2.00 -18.45
C HIS A 149 4.46 -3.02 -17.76
N ILE A 150 4.59 -4.20 -18.35
CA ILE A 150 5.47 -5.27 -17.87
C ILE A 150 6.79 -5.18 -18.64
#